data_AF-A0A662EQW1-F1
#
_entry.id   AF-A0A662EQW1-F1
#
_cell.length_a   1.000
_cell.length_b   1.000
_cell.length_c   1.000
_cell.angle_alpha   90.00
_cell.angle_beta   90.00
_cell.angle_gamma   90.00
#
_symmetry.space_group_name_H-M   'P 1'
#
loop_
_entity.id
_entity.type
_entity.pdbx_description
1 polymer ?
#
loop_
_entity_poly.entity_id
_entity_poly.type
_entity_poly.pdbx_seq_one_letter_code
_entity_poly.pdbx_strand_id
1 'polypeptide(L)'
;MRNLLTKVPKSAQGLVATLVRSIFAQPTRKEVWTQYQRVVAELEGRFPQAAAMLEEGGEQVLAFSAFPASVWRQIWSNNPQERLNREIRRRSDVVGIFPNREAIVRLIGAVLAEYNDEWMISRRYMSVRVLKSAQQGENSKEVQEGVLVEQLAV
;
A
#
# COMPACT_ATOMS: atom_id res chain seq x y z
N MET A 1 -8.49 -2.79 -1.27
CA MET A 1 -9.62 -2.89 -0.31
C MET A 1 -10.96 -2.47 -0.90
N ARG A 2 -11.14 -1.22 -1.38
CA ARG A 2 -12.46 -0.73 -1.86
C ARG A 2 -13.12 -1.63 -2.92
N ASN A 3 -12.37 -2.03 -3.95
CA ASN A 3 -12.90 -2.89 -5.02
C ASN A 3 -13.19 -4.32 -4.56
N LEU A 4 -12.36 -4.86 -3.66
CA LEU A 4 -12.56 -6.19 -3.10
C LEU A 4 -13.88 -6.30 -2.32
N LEU A 5 -14.19 -5.28 -1.50
CA LEU A 5 -15.39 -5.28 -0.67
C LEU A 5 -16.70 -5.20 -1.48
N THR A 6 -16.66 -4.80 -2.75
CA THR A 6 -17.86 -4.84 -3.61
C THR A 6 -18.21 -6.26 -4.06
N LYS A 7 -17.30 -7.23 -3.91
CA LYS A 7 -17.51 -8.66 -4.21
C LYS A 7 -18.07 -9.45 -3.03
N VAL A 8 -18.42 -8.78 -1.93
CA VAL A 8 -18.85 -9.40 -0.67
C VAL A 8 -20.13 -8.71 -0.18
N PRO A 9 -21.11 -9.46 0.39
CA PRO A 9 -22.29 -8.87 1.01
C PRO A 9 -21.92 -7.86 2.11
N LYS A 10 -22.70 -6.79 2.25
CA LYS A 10 -22.45 -5.70 3.23
C LYS A 10 -22.21 -6.22 4.65
N SER A 11 -22.97 -7.23 5.09
CA SER A 11 -22.85 -7.84 6.42
C SER A 11 -21.48 -8.50 6.66
N ALA A 12 -20.81 -9.00 5.62
CA ALA A 12 -19.52 -9.67 5.72
C ALA A 12 -18.32 -8.76 5.41
N GLN A 13 -18.53 -7.53 4.92
CA GLN A 13 -17.45 -6.62 4.56
C GLN A 13 -16.51 -6.31 5.73
N GLY A 14 -17.04 -6.19 6.95
CA GLY A 14 -16.23 -5.97 8.15
C GLY A 14 -15.25 -7.12 8.41
N LEU A 15 -15.73 -8.36 8.33
CA LEU A 15 -14.93 -9.57 8.48
C LEU A 15 -13.85 -9.65 7.40
N VAL A 16 -14.24 -9.54 6.13
CA VAL A 16 -13.30 -9.66 5.00
C VAL A 16 -12.23 -8.56 5.05
N ALA A 17 -12.61 -7.33 5.41
CA ALA A 17 -11.64 -6.25 5.56
C ALA A 17 -10.62 -6.55 6.67
N THR A 18 -11.03 -7.20 7.76
CA THR A 18 -10.13 -7.60 8.84
C THR A 18 -9.20 -8.72 8.42
N LEU A 19 -9.71 -9.76 7.76
CA LEU A 19 -8.90 -10.85 7.21
C LEU A 19 -7.82 -10.30 6.27
N VAL A 20 -8.20 -9.43 5.32
CA VAL A 20 -7.25 -8.87 4.36
C VAL A 20 -6.25 -7.93 5.04
N ARG A 21 -6.67 -7.13 6.03
CA ARG A 21 -5.73 -6.32 6.82
C ARG A 21 -4.69 -7.15 7.58
N SER A 22 -5.05 -8.37 8.02
CA SER A 22 -4.12 -9.26 8.71
C SER A 22 -2.92 -9.65 7.85
N ILE A 23 -3.07 -9.67 6.52
CA ILE A 23 -1.98 -9.95 5.57
C ILE A 23 -0.88 -8.89 5.69
N PHE A 24 -1.26 -7.61 5.78
CA PHE A 24 -0.32 -6.48 5.86
C PHE A 24 0.25 -6.26 7.27
N ALA A 25 -0.29 -6.96 8.27
CA ALA A 25 0.16 -6.87 9.66
C ALA A 25 1.27 -7.88 10.00
N GLN A 26 1.62 -8.77 9.07
CA GLN A 26 2.66 -9.77 9.29
C GLN A 26 4.05 -9.13 9.34
N PRO A 27 5.00 -9.66 10.14
CA PRO A 27 6.31 -9.03 10.31
C PRO A 27 7.32 -9.36 9.21
N THR A 28 7.20 -10.51 8.54
CA THR A 28 8.14 -10.92 7.48
C THR A 28 7.46 -11.22 6.14
N ARG A 29 8.23 -11.16 5.04
CA ARG A 29 7.73 -11.48 3.69
C ARG A 29 7.10 -12.87 3.65
N LYS A 30 7.77 -13.87 4.25
CA LYS A 30 7.28 -15.25 4.30
C LYS A 30 5.92 -15.34 5.00
N GLU A 31 5.75 -14.65 6.12
CA GLU A 31 4.48 -14.63 6.85
C GLU A 31 3.40 -13.86 6.11
N VAL A 32 3.72 -12.74 5.45
CA VAL A 32 2.79 -12.00 4.57
C VAL A 32 2.20 -12.95 3.52
N TRP A 33 3.05 -13.69 2.80
CA TRP A 33 2.62 -14.64 1.78
C TRP A 33 1.87 -15.85 2.37
N THR A 34 2.30 -16.36 3.52
CA THR A 34 1.61 -17.45 4.22
C THR A 34 0.20 -17.04 4.65
N GLN A 35 0.06 -15.85 5.25
CA GLN A 35 -1.22 -15.33 5.69
C GLN A 35 -2.13 -14.99 4.50
N TYR A 36 -1.56 -14.48 3.41
CA TYR A 36 -2.28 -14.28 2.16
C TYR A 36 -2.92 -15.58 1.66
N GLN A 37 -2.16 -16.67 1.57
CA GLN A 37 -2.68 -17.96 1.10
C GLN A 37 -3.80 -18.48 2.01
N ARG A 38 -3.67 -18.33 3.33
CA ARG A 38 -4.73 -18.68 4.29
C ARG A 38 -6.00 -17.87 4.06
N VAL A 39 -5.87 -16.56 3.87
CA VAL A 39 -7.02 -15.67 3.63
C VAL A 39 -7.69 -15.99 2.30
N VAL A 40 -6.93 -16.26 1.24
CA VAL A 40 -7.50 -16.67 -0.06
C VAL A 40 -8.31 -17.96 0.10
N ALA A 41 -7.74 -19.00 0.73
CA ALA A 41 -8.43 -20.26 0.98
C ALA A 41 -9.69 -20.10 1.85
N GLU A 42 -9.64 -19.25 2.89
CA GLU A 42 -10.81 -18.97 3.73
C GLU A 42 -11.92 -18.25 2.93
N LEU A 43 -11.55 -17.32 2.06
CA LEU A 43 -12.50 -16.60 1.22
C LEU A 43 -13.07 -17.48 0.11
N GLU A 44 -12.32 -18.45 -0.41
CA GLU A 44 -12.74 -19.28 -1.54
C GLU A 44 -14.06 -20.02 -1.26
N GLY A 45 -14.20 -20.61 -0.06
CA GLY A 45 -15.39 -21.36 0.31
C GLY A 45 -16.67 -20.52 0.49
N ARG A 46 -16.54 -19.22 0.82
CA ARG A 46 -17.70 -18.36 1.18
C ARG A 46 -17.93 -17.22 0.20
N PHE A 47 -16.86 -16.71 -0.40
CA PHE A 47 -16.81 -15.51 -1.24
C PHE A 47 -15.86 -15.74 -2.44
N PRO A 48 -16.14 -16.71 -3.33
CA PRO A 48 -15.22 -17.11 -4.39
C PRO A 48 -14.82 -15.97 -5.34
N GLN A 49 -15.72 -15.01 -5.61
CA GLN A 49 -15.38 -13.83 -6.42
C GLN A 49 -14.36 -12.90 -5.75
N ALA A 50 -14.39 -12.80 -4.42
CA ALA A 50 -13.43 -12.02 -3.66
C ALA A 50 -12.08 -12.74 -3.59
N ALA A 51 -12.09 -14.08 -3.42
CA ALA A 51 -10.89 -14.90 -3.46
C ALA A 51 -10.18 -14.79 -4.83
N ALA A 52 -10.90 -15.01 -5.93
CA ALA A 52 -10.35 -14.90 -7.28
C ALA A 52 -9.75 -13.52 -7.58
N MET A 53 -10.42 -12.44 -7.17
CA MET A 53 -9.88 -11.08 -7.31
C MET A 53 -8.60 -10.87 -6.49
N LEU A 54 -8.53 -11.45 -5.29
CA LEU A 54 -7.36 -11.35 -4.42
C LEU A 54 -6.19 -12.20 -4.97
N GLU A 55 -6.49 -13.32 -5.62
CA GLU A 55 -5.54 -14.20 -6.31
C GLU A 55 -4.93 -13.51 -7.53
N GLU A 56 -5.76 -12.97 -8.42
CA GLU A 56 -5.33 -12.24 -9.62
C GLU A 56 -4.39 -11.06 -9.31
N GLY A 57 -4.66 -10.35 -8.21
CA GLY A 57 -3.87 -9.19 -7.79
C GLY A 57 -2.76 -9.48 -6.77
N GLY A 58 -2.54 -10.75 -6.41
CA GLY A 58 -1.69 -11.13 -5.28
C GLY A 58 -0.26 -10.62 -5.39
N GLU A 59 0.38 -10.89 -6.53
CA GLU A 59 1.77 -10.49 -6.76
C GLU A 59 1.96 -8.98 -6.69
N GLN A 60 1.04 -8.20 -7.26
CA GLN A 60 1.12 -6.75 -7.29
C GLN A 60 0.83 -6.16 -5.91
N VAL A 61 -0.16 -6.72 -5.20
CA VAL A 61 -0.55 -6.24 -3.87
C VAL A 61 0.51 -6.58 -2.82
N LEU A 62 1.22 -7.69 -2.96
CA LEU A 62 2.26 -8.14 -2.02
C LEU A 62 3.68 -7.74 -2.42
N ALA A 63 3.86 -7.05 -3.54
CA ALA A 63 5.17 -6.58 -4.00
C ALA A 63 5.92 -5.76 -2.94
N PHE A 64 5.20 -5.03 -2.07
CA PHE A 64 5.79 -4.26 -0.97
C PHE A 64 6.68 -5.10 -0.05
N SER A 65 6.39 -6.39 0.11
CA SER A 65 7.14 -7.29 0.99
C SER A 65 8.55 -7.61 0.48
N ALA A 66 8.89 -7.20 -0.76
CA ALA A 66 10.25 -7.29 -1.29
C ALA A 66 11.16 -6.15 -0.80
N PHE A 67 10.59 -5.12 -0.19
CA PHE A 67 11.33 -3.97 0.35
C PHE A 67 11.64 -4.18 1.84
N PRO A 68 12.54 -3.36 2.44
CA PRO A 68 12.78 -3.41 3.88
C PRO A 68 11.50 -3.16 4.70
N ALA A 69 11.28 -3.94 5.76
CA ALA A 69 10.05 -3.89 6.56
C ALA A 69 9.70 -2.49 7.09
N SER A 70 10.73 -1.70 7.40
CA SER A 70 10.62 -0.31 7.87
C SER A 70 9.85 0.65 6.94
N VAL A 71 9.69 0.32 5.64
CA VAL A 71 8.95 1.15 4.66
C VAL A 71 7.66 0.53 4.15
N TRP A 72 7.29 -0.66 4.60
CA TRP A 72 6.08 -1.33 4.10
C TRP A 72 4.86 -0.43 4.21
N ARG A 73 4.62 0.15 5.40
CA ARG A 73 3.47 1.04 5.63
C ARG A 73 3.41 2.22 4.67
N GLN A 74 4.55 2.74 4.25
CA GLN A 74 4.64 3.84 3.28
C GLN A 74 4.27 3.36 1.87
N ILE A 75 4.60 2.12 1.51
CA ILE A 75 4.33 1.55 0.19
C ILE A 75 2.84 1.19 0.02
N TRP A 76 2.25 0.47 0.98
CA TRP A 76 0.87 -0.02 0.84
C TRP A 76 -0.21 0.97 1.33
N SER A 77 0.18 2.09 1.95
CA SER A 77 -0.77 3.14 2.35
C SER A 77 -1.16 4.02 1.18
N ASN A 78 -2.48 4.20 0.98
CA ASN A 78 -3.03 5.16 0.03
C ASN A 78 -3.16 6.58 0.61
N ASN A 79 -2.80 6.82 1.88
CA ASN A 79 -3.06 8.10 2.54
C ASN A 79 -2.46 9.33 1.83
N PRO A 80 -1.21 9.28 1.29
CA PRO A 80 -0.69 10.41 0.51
C PRO A 80 -1.53 10.71 -0.73
N GLN A 81 -1.92 9.67 -1.48
CA GLN A 81 -2.74 9.80 -2.67
C GLN A 81 -4.15 10.32 -2.34
N GLU A 82 -4.79 9.80 -1.29
CA GLU A 82 -6.11 10.27 -0.84
C GLU A 82 -6.07 11.72 -0.37
N ARG A 83 -4.97 12.15 0.26
CA ARG A 83 -4.77 13.55 0.65
C ARG A 83 -4.66 14.46 -0.57
N LEU A 84 -3.82 14.10 -1.54
CA LEU A 84 -3.68 14.84 -2.80
C LEU A 84 -5.00 14.90 -3.58
N ASN A 85 -5.69 13.77 -3.72
CA ASN A 85 -6.99 13.70 -4.42
C ASN A 85 -8.05 14.59 -3.75
N ARG A 86 -8.06 14.65 -2.42
CA ARG A 86 -8.96 15.55 -1.67
C ARG A 86 -8.64 17.01 -1.97
N GLU A 87 -7.37 17.38 -2.02
CA GLU A 87 -6.97 18.74 -2.33
C GLU A 87 -7.32 19.14 -3.76
N ILE A 88 -7.06 18.26 -4.74
CA ILE A 88 -7.45 18.47 -6.13
C ILE A 88 -8.96 18.73 -6.22
N ARG A 89 -9.79 17.91 -5.57
CA ARG A 89 -11.25 18.10 -5.54
C ARG A 89 -11.63 19.42 -4.90
N ARG A 90 -11.09 19.72 -3.71
CA ARG A 90 -11.37 20.97 -2.99
C ARG A 90 -11.12 22.21 -3.86
N ARG A 91 -10.02 22.24 -4.63
CA ARG A 91 -9.70 23.39 -5.49
C ARG A 91 -10.48 23.39 -6.80
N SER A 92 -10.79 22.24 -7.37
CA SER A 92 -11.65 22.17 -8.55
C SER A 92 -13.09 22.56 -8.24
N ASP A 93 -13.59 22.23 -7.05
CA ASP A 93 -14.96 22.52 -6.62
C ASP A 93 -15.24 24.03 -6.52
N VAL A 94 -14.21 24.84 -6.21
CA VAL A 94 -14.32 26.32 -6.21
C VAL A 94 -14.52 26.89 -7.61
N VAL A 95 -13.90 26.27 -8.62
CA VAL A 95 -14.04 26.71 -10.03
C VAL A 95 -15.37 26.22 -10.62
N GLY A 96 -15.82 25.02 -10.24
CA GLY A 96 -17.06 24.41 -10.71
C GLY A 96 -16.98 23.95 -12.16
N ILE A 97 -17.01 24.88 -13.11
CA ILE A 97 -16.99 24.59 -14.56
C ILE A 97 -15.74 25.22 -15.18
N PHE A 98 -14.95 24.39 -15.87
CA PHE A 98 -13.75 24.86 -16.58
C PHE A 98 -14.07 25.22 -18.04
N PRO A 99 -13.49 26.31 -18.57
CA PRO A 99 -13.76 26.76 -19.94
C PRO A 99 -13.14 25.83 -21.00
N ASN A 100 -12.08 25.10 -20.67
CA ASN A 100 -11.45 24.10 -21.53
C ASN A 100 -10.56 23.15 -20.71
N ARG A 101 -10.03 22.11 -21.38
CA ARG A 101 -9.15 21.12 -20.76
C ARG A 101 -7.83 21.72 -20.25
N GLU A 102 -7.29 22.73 -20.90
CA GLU A 102 -6.02 23.35 -20.50
C GLU A 102 -6.16 24.10 -19.18
N ALA A 103 -7.31 24.71 -18.90
CA ALA A 103 -7.58 25.38 -17.64
C ALA A 103 -7.54 24.44 -16.44
N ILE A 104 -8.15 23.25 -16.54
CA ILE A 104 -8.09 22.24 -15.46
C ILE A 104 -6.69 21.64 -15.31
N VAL A 105 -5.97 21.40 -16.43
CA VAL A 105 -4.58 20.94 -16.38
C VAL A 105 -3.69 21.95 -15.67
N ARG A 106 -3.87 23.26 -15.92
CA ARG A 106 -3.14 24.32 -15.22
C ARG A 106 -3.42 24.33 -13.71
N LEU A 107 -4.69 24.20 -13.31
CA LEU A 107 -5.03 24.15 -11.87
C LEU A 107 -4.42 22.92 -11.19
N ILE A 108 -4.60 21.73 -11.76
CA ILE A 108 -4.06 20.50 -11.19
C ILE A 108 -2.53 20.55 -11.17
N GLY A 109 -1.91 21.04 -12.25
CA GLY A 109 -0.46 21.25 -12.31
C GLY A 109 0.05 22.17 -11.22
N ALA A 110 -0.65 23.29 -10.95
CA ALA A 110 -0.30 24.19 -9.85
C ALA A 110 -0.41 23.51 -8.47
N VAL A 111 -1.45 22.69 -8.24
CA VAL A 111 -1.58 21.89 -7.00
C VAL A 111 -0.44 20.89 -6.83
N LEU A 112 -0.06 20.21 -7.92
CA LEU A 112 1.03 19.24 -7.89
C LEU A 112 2.38 19.91 -7.62
N ALA A 113 2.63 21.09 -8.21
CA ALA A 113 3.83 21.87 -7.95
C ALA A 113 3.92 22.29 -6.48
N GLU A 114 2.83 22.83 -5.91
CA GLU A 114 2.78 23.20 -4.50
C GLU A 114 3.02 22.01 -3.56
N TYR A 115 2.41 20.85 -3.84
CA TYR A 115 2.65 19.62 -3.08
C TYR A 115 4.10 19.14 -3.16
N ASN A 116 4.70 19.24 -4.35
CA ASN A 116 6.10 18.89 -4.54
C ASN A 116 7.01 19.81 -3.73
N ASP A 117 6.76 21.11 -3.74
CA ASP A 117 7.53 22.09 -2.96
C ASP A 117 7.38 21.84 -1.46
N GLU A 118 6.17 21.54 -0.97
CA GLU A 118 5.95 21.14 0.42
C GLU A 118 6.74 19.88 0.79
N TRP A 119 6.78 18.86 -0.08
CA TRP A 119 7.55 17.63 0.15
C TRP A 119 9.06 17.84 0.12
N MET A 120 9.53 18.83 -0.62
CA MET A 120 10.94 19.22 -0.66
C MET A 120 11.38 19.93 0.63
N ILE A 121 10.49 20.69 1.25
CA ILE A 121 10.77 21.49 2.47
C ILE A 121 10.48 20.69 3.75
N SER A 122 9.44 19.86 3.75
CA SER A 122 8.99 19.08 4.91
C SER A 122 9.75 17.76 5.08
N ARG A 123 9.40 17.00 6.13
CA ARG A 123 9.99 15.68 6.43
C ARG A 123 9.66 14.72 5.29
N ARG A 124 10.69 14.23 4.59
CA ARG A 124 10.53 13.25 3.50
C ARG A 124 9.67 12.05 3.94
N TYR A 125 8.71 11.67 3.10
CA TYR A 125 7.81 10.54 3.36
C TYR A 125 8.57 9.21 3.54
N MET A 126 9.67 9.04 2.80
CA MET A 126 10.64 7.95 2.98
C MET A 126 12.04 8.53 3.24
N SER A 127 12.77 7.94 4.18
CA SER A 127 14.12 8.40 4.49
C SER A 127 15.11 7.97 3.39
N VAL A 128 16.12 8.82 3.13
CA VAL A 128 17.15 8.53 2.11
C VAL A 128 17.90 7.23 2.44
N ARG A 129 18.09 6.93 3.73
CA ARG A 129 18.72 5.69 4.18
C ARG A 129 17.94 4.47 3.71
N VAL A 130 16.61 4.48 3.85
CA VAL A 130 15.80 3.33 3.44
C VAL A 130 15.67 3.23 1.92
N LEU A 131 15.66 4.37 1.21
CA LEU A 131 15.70 4.35 -0.26
C LEU A 131 16.99 3.70 -0.77
N LYS A 132 18.13 3.97 -0.13
CA LYS A 132 19.41 3.32 -0.47
C LYS A 132 19.39 1.82 -0.16
N SER A 133 18.90 1.40 1.01
CA SER A 133 18.84 -0.03 1.34
C SER A 133 17.88 -0.80 0.43
N ALA A 134 16.77 -0.18 0.02
CA ALA A 134 15.84 -0.72 -0.97
C ALA A 134 16.50 -0.90 -2.35
N GLN A 135 17.32 0.07 -2.81
CA GLN A 135 18.07 -0.03 -4.07
C GLN A 135 19.16 -1.11 -4.03
N GLN A 136 19.73 -1.37 -2.86
CA GLN A 136 20.79 -2.35 -2.66
C GLN A 136 20.27 -3.78 -2.44
N GLY A 137 18.96 -3.99 -2.38
CA GLY A 137 18.36 -5.31 -2.19
C GLY A 137 18.69 -5.93 -0.82
N GLU A 138 18.87 -5.12 0.23
CA GLU A 138 19.37 -5.56 1.55
C GLU A 138 18.42 -6.47 2.36
N ASN A 139 17.43 -7.11 1.74
CA ASN A 139 16.63 -8.17 2.38
C ASN A 139 17.46 -9.40 2.78
N SER A 140 18.73 -9.48 2.37
CA SER A 140 19.66 -10.57 2.68
C SER A 140 20.25 -10.49 4.11
N LYS A 141 20.29 -9.30 4.74
CA LYS A 141 21.03 -9.09 5.99
C LYS A 141 20.20 -9.40 7.24
N GLU A 142 18.91 -9.08 7.26
CA GLU A 142 18.02 -9.42 8.40
C GLU A 142 17.82 -10.94 8.55
N VAL A 143 17.86 -11.70 7.45
CA VAL A 143 17.82 -13.16 7.49
C VAL A 143 19.11 -13.74 8.09
N GLN A 144 20.26 -13.09 7.91
CA GLN A 144 21.54 -13.56 8.46
C GLN A 144 21.69 -13.26 9.95
N GLU A 145 21.22 -12.11 10.45
CA GLU A 145 21.24 -11.82 11.90
C GLU A 145 20.31 -12.75 12.70
N GLY A 146 19.10 -13.05 12.18
CA GLY A 146 18.20 -14.01 12.82
C GLY A 146 18.77 -15.43 12.91
N VAL A 147 19.42 -15.89 11.83
CA VAL A 147 20.05 -17.22 11.76
C VAL A 147 21.31 -17.29 12.64
N LEU A 148 22.11 -16.22 12.73
CA LEU A 148 23.28 -16.15 13.61
C LEU A 148 22.89 -16.19 15.09
N VAL A 149 21.79 -15.52 15.47
CA VAL A 149 21.29 -15.54 16.86
C VAL A 149 20.73 -16.92 17.24
N GLU A 150 20.05 -17.62 16.33
CA GLU A 150 19.62 -19.01 16.56
C GLU A 150 20.79 -20.00 16.62
N GLN A 151 21.86 -19.78 15.86
CA GLN A 151 23.04 -20.66 15.84
C GLN A 151 23.99 -20.44 17.02
N LEU A 152 23.94 -19.28 17.68
CA LEU A 152 24.76 -18.95 18.86
C LEU A 152 24.03 -19.21 20.19
N ALA A 153 22.76 -19.64 20.15
CA ALA A 153 21.93 -19.94 21.32
C ALA A 153 21.97 -21.42 21.78
N VAL A 154 22.96 -22.19 21.32
CA VAL A 154 23.29 -23.56 21.80
C VAL A 154 24.59 -23.52 22.58
#